data_AF-A0A645JJR4-F1
#
_entry.id   AF-A0A645JJR4-F1
#
_cell.length_a   1.000
_cell.length_b   1.000
_cell.length_c   1.000
_cell.angle_alpha   90.00
_cell.angle_beta   90.00
_cell.angle_gamma   90.00
#
_symmetry.space_group_name_H-M   'P 1'
#
loop_
_entity.id
_entity.type
_entity.pdbx_description
1 polymer ?
#
loop_
_entity_poly.entity_id
_entity_poly.type
_entity_poly.pdbx_seq_one_letter_code
_entity_poly.pdbx_strand_id
1 'polypeptide(L)'
;MNECRKRLFEIWDKEYTANCKNESNEECRKSVRFILSRNVLCGNALSLKKVDTDGHDTEDPIIFSEWSLVTGSMIKRRDYRLDEMLDGHTEQTSLFMTDWEYDEETQAFIPKPIKEFPLIDYRRLAEHEQ
;
A
#
# COMPACT_ATOMS: atom_id res chain seq x y z
N MET A 1 -15.65 6.34 0.77
CA MET A 1 -14.19 6.14 0.84
C MET A 1 -13.45 7.23 1.61
N ASN A 2 -13.61 8.50 1.21
CA ASN A 2 -12.92 9.64 1.84
C ASN A 2 -13.19 9.73 3.35
N GLU A 3 -14.39 9.37 3.82
CA GLU A 3 -14.70 9.33 5.24
C GLU A 3 -13.87 8.31 6.04
N CYS A 4 -13.58 7.12 5.49
CA CYS A 4 -12.74 6.13 6.17
C CYS A 4 -11.30 6.65 6.31
N ARG A 5 -10.74 7.15 5.20
CA ARG A 5 -9.39 7.75 5.17
C ARG A 5 -9.28 8.93 6.13
N LYS A 6 -10.30 9.80 6.15
CA LYS A 6 -10.38 10.95 7.05
C LYS A 6 -10.41 10.53 8.51
N ARG A 7 -11.28 9.58 8.88
CA ARG A 7 -11.38 9.07 10.26
C ARG A 7 -10.08 8.42 10.73
N LEU A 8 -9.45 7.60 9.90
CA LEU A 8 -8.16 6.98 10.22
C LEU A 8 -7.06 8.04 10.37
N PHE A 9 -7.03 9.03 9.48
CA PHE A 9 -6.10 10.14 9.57
C PHE A 9 -6.29 10.94 10.86
N GLU A 10 -7.52 11.26 11.25
CA GLU A 10 -7.82 12.03 12.47
C GLU A 10 -7.38 11.30 13.74
N ILE A 11 -7.57 9.97 13.80
CA ILE A 11 -7.08 9.15 14.91
C ILE A 11 -5.55 9.23 14.99
N TRP A 12 -4.88 9.03 13.86
CA TRP A 12 -3.43 9.10 13.79
C TRP A 12 -2.88 10.49 14.13
N ASP A 13 -3.48 11.55 13.59
CA ASP A 13 -3.01 12.93 13.75
C ASP A 13 -3.14 13.43 15.19
N LYS A 14 -4.19 12.98 15.89
CA LYS A 14 -4.36 13.23 17.33
C LYS A 14 -3.18 12.65 18.12
N GLU A 15 -2.85 11.38 17.90
CA GLU A 15 -1.75 10.72 18.61
C GLU A 15 -0.39 11.29 18.19
N TYR A 16 -0.19 11.56 16.91
CA TYR A 16 1.03 12.17 16.39
C TYR A 16 1.28 13.55 17.01
N THR A 17 0.25 14.39 17.07
CA THR A 17 0.36 15.73 17.66
C THR A 17 0.63 15.66 19.17
N ALA A 18 0.00 14.74 19.89
CA ALA A 18 0.21 14.57 21.33
C ALA A 18 1.64 14.11 21.68
N ASN A 19 2.20 13.19 20.88
CA ASN A 19 3.50 12.61 21.14
C ASN A 19 4.66 13.47 20.63
N CYS A 20 4.55 14.03 19.42
CA CYS A 20 5.64 14.80 18.79
C CYS A 20 5.60 16.29 19.14
N LYS A 21 4.46 16.82 19.61
CA LYS A 21 4.31 18.23 20.04
C LYS A 21 4.87 19.21 18.99
N ASN A 22 5.94 19.93 19.33
CA ASN A 22 6.57 20.94 18.49
C ASN A 22 7.32 20.36 17.27
N GLU A 23 7.59 19.05 17.27
CA GLU A 23 8.21 18.36 16.14
C GLU A 23 7.18 17.86 15.12
N SER A 24 5.88 17.99 15.43
CA SER A 24 4.82 17.64 14.49
C SER A 24 4.81 18.62 13.30
N ASN A 25 4.82 18.09 12.07
CA ASN A 25 4.88 18.91 10.87
C ASN A 25 3.91 18.44 9.78
N GLU A 26 3.63 19.34 8.83
CA GLU A 26 2.65 19.08 7.76
C GLU A 26 3.18 18.11 6.69
N GLU A 27 4.49 18.03 6.48
CA GLU A 27 5.09 17.08 5.52
C GLU A 27 4.82 15.63 5.94
N CYS A 28 5.01 15.31 7.22
CA CYS A 28 4.68 14.00 7.77
C CYS A 28 3.17 13.71 7.62
N ARG A 29 2.30 14.69 7.91
CA ARG A 29 0.84 14.55 7.73
C ARG A 29 0.46 14.26 6.29
N LYS A 30 1.08 14.94 5.32
CA LYS A 30 0.89 14.66 3.88
C LYS A 30 1.34 13.25 3.52
N SER A 31 2.48 12.80 4.05
CA SER A 31 2.99 11.45 3.83
C SER A 31 2.04 10.37 4.38
N VAL A 32 1.43 10.60 5.56
CA VAL A 32 0.44 9.66 6.10
C VAL A 32 -0.86 9.66 5.30
N ARG A 33 -1.36 10.83 4.88
CA ARG A 33 -2.51 10.91 3.96
C ARG A 33 -2.24 10.11 2.68
N PHE A 34 -1.02 10.17 2.16
CA PHE A 34 -0.61 9.40 1.00
C PHE A 34 -0.58 7.89 1.26
N ILE A 35 0.01 7.44 2.37
CA ILE A 35 -0.01 6.01 2.74
C ILE A 35 -1.45 5.50 2.85
N LEU A 36 -2.35 6.26 3.50
CA LEU A 36 -3.76 5.89 3.62
C LEU A 36 -4.48 5.87 2.26
N SER A 37 -4.13 6.76 1.34
CA SER A 37 -4.72 6.75 -0.01
C SER A 37 -4.30 5.53 -0.83
N ARG A 38 -3.11 4.99 -0.57
CA ARG A 38 -2.58 3.79 -1.22
C ARG A 38 -3.10 2.48 -0.63
N ASN A 39 -3.43 2.45 0.67
CA ASN A 39 -3.77 1.20 1.36
C ASN A 39 -5.25 1.05 1.74
N VAL A 40 -5.98 2.14 1.89
CA VAL A 40 -7.44 2.10 2.04
C VAL A 40 -8.01 2.24 0.64
N LEU A 41 -8.38 1.13 0.01
CA LEU A 41 -8.83 1.03 -1.39
C LEU A 41 -10.33 0.67 -1.48
N CYS A 42 -10.99 1.11 -2.54
CA CYS A 42 -12.36 0.73 -2.88
C CYS A 42 -12.27 -0.13 -4.14
N GLY A 43 -12.65 -1.40 -4.00
CA GLY A 43 -12.64 -2.36 -5.08
C GLY A 43 -13.65 -3.44 -4.82
N ASN A 44 -13.93 -4.23 -5.84
CA ASN A 44 -14.81 -5.37 -5.78
C ASN A 44 -13.97 -6.61 -5.47
N ALA A 45 -14.24 -7.25 -4.34
CA ALA A 45 -13.47 -8.41 -3.89
C ALA A 45 -13.74 -9.68 -4.72
N LEU A 46 -14.80 -9.70 -5.53
CA LEU A 46 -15.11 -10.84 -6.41
C LEU A 46 -14.37 -10.75 -7.74
N SER A 47 -14.32 -9.56 -8.34
CA SER A 47 -13.61 -9.34 -9.62
C SER A 47 -12.17 -8.88 -9.44
N LEU A 48 -11.78 -8.49 -8.22
CA LEU A 48 -10.46 -7.97 -7.84
C LEU A 48 -10.06 -6.69 -8.60
N LYS A 49 -11.07 -5.96 -9.10
CA LYS A 49 -10.94 -4.69 -9.81
C LYS A 49 -11.31 -3.51 -8.91
N LYS A 50 -10.79 -2.33 -9.21
CA LYS A 50 -11.24 -1.08 -8.59
C LYS A 50 -12.67 -0.79 -9.00
N VAL A 51 -13.37 -0.03 -8.16
CA VAL A 51 -14.72 0.45 -8.47
C VAL A 51 -14.75 1.97 -8.66
N ASP A 52 -15.68 2.44 -9.48
CA ASP A 52 -15.97 3.86 -9.64
C ASP A 52 -16.75 4.43 -8.44
N THR A 53 -17.20 5.69 -8.55
CA THR A 53 -17.96 6.36 -7.48
C THR A 53 -19.34 5.75 -7.24
N ASP A 54 -19.90 5.08 -8.25
CA ASP A 54 -21.20 4.43 -8.20
C ASP A 54 -21.10 2.96 -7.77
N GLY A 55 -19.88 2.46 -7.60
CA GLY A 55 -19.58 1.10 -7.13
C GLY A 55 -19.49 0.07 -8.25
N HIS A 56 -19.41 0.48 -9.51
CA HIS A 56 -19.23 -0.43 -10.64
C HIS A 56 -17.76 -0.73 -10.88
N ASP A 57 -17.46 -1.96 -11.32
CA ASP A 57 -16.11 -2.36 -11.69
C ASP A 57 -15.57 -1.48 -12.82
N THR A 58 -14.34 -1.00 -12.60
CA THR A 58 -13.51 -0.41 -13.65
C THR A 58 -12.60 -1.47 -14.25
N GLU A 59 -11.87 -1.18 -15.32
CA GLU A 59 -10.87 -2.12 -15.85
C GLU A 59 -9.56 -2.17 -15.06
N ASP A 60 -9.37 -1.28 -14.09
CA ASP A 60 -8.13 -1.20 -13.32
C ASP A 60 -8.09 -2.29 -12.24
N PRO A 61 -7.00 -3.07 -12.12
CA PRO A 61 -6.83 -4.02 -11.03
C PRO A 61 -6.61 -3.29 -9.70
N ILE A 62 -6.90 -3.98 -8.59
CA ILE A 62 -6.53 -3.50 -7.26
C ILE A 62 -5.01 -3.66 -7.07
N ILE A 63 -4.33 -2.53 -6.82
CA ILE A 63 -2.89 -2.48 -6.55
C ILE A 63 -2.68 -2.12 -5.08
N PHE A 64 -1.97 -2.97 -4.35
CA PHE A 64 -1.52 -2.69 -2.99
C PHE A 64 -0.09 -2.18 -2.96
N SER A 65 0.21 -1.33 -1.98
CA SER A 65 1.56 -0.84 -1.73
C SER A 65 2.04 -1.41 -0.40
N GLU A 66 3.05 -2.28 -0.45
CA GLU A 66 3.79 -2.76 0.71
C GLU A 66 4.81 -1.69 1.14
N TRP A 67 5.01 -1.56 2.44
CA TRP A 67 5.86 -0.54 3.05
C TRP A 67 6.79 -1.17 4.11
N SER A 68 8.07 -1.29 3.78
CA SER A 68 9.08 -1.91 4.62
C SER A 68 9.94 -0.85 5.29
N LEU A 69 10.01 -0.86 6.63
CA LEU A 69 10.97 -0.04 7.38
C LEU A 69 12.35 -0.69 7.28
N VAL A 70 13.30 -0.02 6.62
CA VAL A 70 14.60 -0.61 6.33
C VAL A 70 15.65 -0.21 7.37
N THR A 71 15.83 1.09 7.61
CA THR A 71 16.78 1.58 8.62
C THR A 71 16.43 2.99 9.04
N GLY A 72 16.34 3.24 10.35
CA GLY A 72 16.03 4.57 10.88
C GLY A 72 14.67 5.07 10.39
N SER A 73 14.66 6.22 9.70
CA SER A 73 13.46 6.80 9.07
C SER A 73 13.26 6.38 7.61
N MET A 74 14.11 5.49 7.07
CA MET A 74 14.04 5.08 5.66
C MET A 74 13.03 3.95 5.48
N ILE A 75 12.14 4.15 4.52
CA ILE A 75 11.12 3.19 4.12
C ILE A 75 11.26 2.83 2.65
N LYS A 76 11.05 1.55 2.31
CA LYS A 76 10.97 1.05 0.94
C LYS A 76 9.51 0.78 0.61
N ARG A 77 9.07 1.16 -0.58
CA ARG A 77 7.75 0.83 -1.12
C ARG A 77 7.87 -0.15 -2.28
N ARG A 78 7.00 -1.16 -2.28
CA ARG A 78 6.81 -2.09 -3.38
C ARG A 78 5.33 -2.19 -3.70
N ASP A 79 4.96 -2.13 -4.98
CA ASP A 79 3.57 -2.27 -5.41
C ASP A 79 3.30 -3.68 -5.94
N TYR A 80 2.15 -4.24 -5.59
CA TYR A 80 1.71 -5.58 -5.96
C TYR A 80 0.27 -5.54 -6.48
N ARG A 81 -0.06 -6.43 -7.40
CA ARG A 81 -1.43 -6.64 -7.88
C ARG A 81 -2.13 -7.70 -7.04
N LEU A 82 -3.35 -7.42 -6.58
CA LEU A 82 -4.10 -8.34 -5.72
C LEU A 82 -4.48 -9.64 -6.44
N ASP A 83 -4.90 -9.55 -7.70
CA ASP A 83 -5.27 -10.72 -8.49
C ASP A 83 -4.11 -11.68 -8.66
N GLU A 84 -2.93 -11.17 -8.99
CA GLU A 84 -1.71 -11.97 -9.05
C GLU A 84 -1.38 -12.60 -7.69
N MET A 85 -1.49 -11.85 -6.59
CA MET A 85 -1.23 -12.41 -5.24
C MET A 85 -2.17 -13.56 -4.87
N LEU A 86 -3.44 -13.52 -5.31
CA LEU A 86 -4.42 -14.56 -5.01
C LEU A 86 -4.28 -15.78 -5.92
N ASP A 87 -3.86 -15.60 -7.17
CA ASP A 87 -3.75 -16.68 -8.14
C ASP A 87 -2.73 -17.76 -7.74
N GLY A 88 -1.58 -17.39 -7.15
CA GLY A 88 -0.59 -18.37 -6.70
C GLY A 88 -0.96 -19.15 -5.43
N HIS A 89 -2.07 -18.80 -4.77
CA HIS A 89 -2.68 -19.63 -3.73
C HIS A 89 -3.62 -20.71 -4.29
N THR A 90 -3.94 -20.66 -5.59
CA THR A 90 -4.65 -21.76 -6.24
C THR A 90 -3.64 -22.83 -6.65
N GLU A 91 -3.90 -24.11 -6.31
CA GLU A 91 -2.95 -25.22 -6.52
C GLU A 91 -2.58 -25.50 -7.99
N GLN A 92 -3.07 -24.68 -8.93
CA GLN A 92 -2.71 -24.75 -10.34
C GLN A 92 -1.41 -23.99 -10.57
N THR A 93 -0.31 -24.75 -10.54
CA THR A 93 1.02 -24.34 -11.02
C THR A 93 0.90 -23.96 -12.50
N SER A 94 0.55 -22.71 -12.79
CA SER A 94 0.61 -22.17 -14.14
C SER A 94 2.08 -21.88 -14.50
N LEU A 95 2.40 -21.95 -15.80
CA LEU A 95 3.73 -21.61 -16.35
C LEU A 95 4.23 -20.19 -15.99
N PHE A 96 3.39 -19.37 -15.35
CA PHE A 96 3.66 -18.00 -14.90
C PHE A 96 4.27 -17.91 -13.48
N MET A 97 4.48 -19.02 -12.77
CA MET A 97 5.15 -19.03 -11.46
C MET A 97 6.66 -18.67 -11.49
N THR A 98 7.22 -18.32 -12.65
CA THR A 98 8.64 -17.95 -12.79
C THR A 98 8.99 -16.63 -12.08
N ASP A 99 7.98 -15.82 -11.79
CA ASP A 99 8.11 -14.52 -11.11
C ASP A 99 7.57 -14.53 -9.67
N TRP A 100 7.61 -15.68 -8.99
CA TRP A 100 7.23 -15.80 -7.58
C TRP A 100 8.46 -16.02 -6.70
N GLU A 101 8.50 -15.37 -5.55
CA GLU A 101 9.56 -15.49 -4.56
C GLU A 101 8.99 -16.02 -3.25
N TYR A 102 9.77 -16.87 -2.57
CA TYR A 102 9.42 -17.32 -1.23
C TYR A 102 9.80 -16.23 -0.24
N ASP A 103 8.80 -15.68 0.44
CA ASP A 103 8.99 -14.70 1.49
C ASP A 103 9.17 -15.43 2.83
N GLU A 104 10.38 -15.35 3.39
CA GLU A 104 10.71 -16.04 4.65
C GLU A 104 9.97 -15.47 5.86
N GLU A 105 9.55 -14.20 5.83
CA GLU A 105 8.86 -13.56 6.96
C GLU A 105 7.42 -14.08 7.11
N THR A 106 6.71 -14.17 5.99
CA THR A 106 5.31 -14.60 5.93
C THR A 106 5.16 -16.11 5.68
N GLN A 107 6.26 -16.80 5.37
CA GLN A 107 6.30 -18.22 5.01
C GLN A 107 5.39 -18.56 3.83
N ALA A 108 5.31 -17.65 2.85
CA ALA A 108 4.43 -17.77 1.69
C ALA A 108 5.18 -17.46 0.38
N PHE A 109 4.71 -18.02 -0.73
CA PHE A 109 5.14 -17.56 -2.05
C PHE A 109 4.34 -16.30 -2.39
N ILE A 110 5.04 -15.25 -2.80
CA ILE A 110 4.46 -13.99 -3.26
C ILE A 110 4.93 -13.69 -4.69
N PRO A 111 4.09 -13.07 -5.55
CA PRO A 111 4.54 -12.62 -6.86
C PRO A 111 5.58 -11.50 -6.68
N LYS A 112 6.44 -11.32 -7.68
CA LYS A 112 7.35 -10.17 -7.74
C LYS A 112 6.55 -8.86 -7.78
N PRO A 113 7.09 -7.78 -7.18
CA PRO A 113 6.44 -6.48 -7.24
C PRO A 113 6.39 -5.94 -8.67
N ILE A 114 5.25 -5.34 -9.02
CA ILE A 114 5.07 -4.68 -10.32
C ILE A 114 5.82 -3.34 -10.42
N LYS A 115 6.15 -2.73 -9.27
CA LYS A 115 6.97 -1.53 -9.19
C LYS A 115 7.71 -1.49 -7.86
N GLU A 116 9.00 -1.22 -7.91
CA GLU A 116 9.82 -0.91 -6.74
C GLU A 116 10.21 0.56 -6.73
N PHE A 117 10.18 1.18 -5.55
CA PHE A 117 10.55 2.58 -5.35
C PHE A 117 11.87 2.67 -4.56
N PRO A 118 12.66 3.75 -4.76
CA PRO A 118 13.88 3.97 -3.99
C PRO A 118 13.57 4.15 -2.49
N LEU A 119 14.59 3.95 -1.66
CA LEU A 119 14.53 4.23 -0.23
C LEU A 119 14.34 5.73 0.01
N ILE A 120 13.29 6.10 0.71
CA ILE A 120 12.93 7.51 1.00
C ILE A 120 12.65 7.65 2.51
N ASP A 121 12.86 8.85 3.07
CA ASP A 121 12.42 9.15 4.44
C ASP A 121 10.89 9.15 4.52
N TYR A 122 10.31 8.38 5.45
CA TYR A 122 8.86 8.21 5.54
C TYR A 122 8.09 9.52 5.72
N ARG A 123 8.74 10.58 6.23
CA ARG A 123 8.11 11.90 6.45
C ARG A 123 7.95 12.71 5.16
N ARG A 124 8.67 12.36 4.10
CA ARG A 124 8.73 13.12 2.84
C ARG A 124 8.22 12.34 1.63
N LEU A 125 7.46 11.27 1.86
CA LEU A 125 6.93 10.41 0.79
C LEU A 125 6.09 11.18 -0.23
N ALA A 126 5.30 12.15 0.24
CA ALA A 126 4.44 12.96 -0.63
C ALA A 126 5.21 13.87 -1.60
N GLU A 127 6.52 14.09 -1.38
CA GLU A 127 7.36 14.94 -2.25
C GLU A 127 8.02 14.16 -3.39
N HIS A 128 8.05 12.83 -3.29
CA HIS A 128 8.78 11.94 -4.20
C HIS A 128 7.87 11.03 -5.02
N GLU A 129 6.63 11.45 -5.27
CA GLU A 129 5.72 10.72 -6.14
C GLU A 129 6.18 10.84 -7.61
N GLN A 130 6.58 9.72 -8.22
CA GLN A 130 6.83 9.54 -9.66
C GLN A 130 5.88 8.50 -10.25
#